data_AF-A0ABD2L655-F1
#
_entry.id   AF-A0ABD2L655-F1
#
_cell.length_a   1.000
_cell.length_b   1.000
_cell.length_c   1.000
_cell.angle_alpha   90.00
_cell.angle_beta   90.00
_cell.angle_gamma   90.00
#
_symmetry.space_group_name_H-M   'P 1'
#
loop_
_entity.id
_entity.type
_entity.pdbx_description
1 polymer ?
#
loop_
_entity_poly.entity_id
_entity_poly.type
_entity_poly.pdbx_seq_one_letter_code
_entity_poly.pdbx_strand_id
1 'polypeptide(L)'
;MAEASSNGTEINGPAIFAAYAMAFLELGTFIPTIPIVAFCASIVYKTSILHRNLKGILLAQLFGIMMNLWPRAFMLITQIFVAKNIFLLPPNFISGASTAALTFNNMAGHVLIVERIYATVYVDTYERYRSWAFTALWLSITVKYYFSF
;
A
#
# COMPACT_ATOMS: atom_id res chain seq x y z
N MET A 1 37.38 26.65 33.83
CA MET A 1 36.82 27.76 33.04
C MET A 1 36.80 27.32 31.58
N ALA A 2 35.67 26.76 31.16
CA ALA A 2 35.23 26.56 29.77
C ALA A 2 33.85 25.90 29.87
N GLU A 3 32.86 26.73 30.22
CA GLU A 3 31.45 26.48 29.90
C GLU A 3 31.33 26.40 28.38
N ALA A 4 30.85 25.28 27.87
CA ALA A 4 30.38 25.18 26.50
C ALA A 4 29.25 24.15 26.41
N SER A 5 28.03 24.68 26.54
CA SER A 5 26.88 24.29 25.74
C SER A 5 26.21 22.93 26.05
N SER A 6 25.67 22.83 27.26
CA SER A 6 24.46 22.04 27.56
C SER A 6 23.22 22.68 26.90
N ASN A 7 23.09 22.59 25.57
CA ASN A 7 21.97 23.18 24.81
C ASN A 7 21.46 22.27 23.66
N GLY A 8 21.46 20.95 23.86
CA GLY A 8 21.31 20.00 22.74
C GLY A 8 20.05 19.13 22.67
N THR A 9 19.45 18.71 23.79
CA THR A 9 18.51 17.57 23.73
C THR A 9 17.46 17.57 24.84
N GLU A 10 16.69 18.65 24.97
CA GLU A 10 15.30 18.47 25.39
C GLU A 10 14.52 17.95 24.19
N ILE A 11 14.66 16.65 23.89
CA ILE A 11 13.71 15.98 22.99
C ILE A 11 12.42 15.84 23.78
N ASN A 12 11.65 16.92 23.74
CA ASN A 12 10.25 17.11 24.05
C ASN A 12 9.52 15.80 24.41
N GLY A 13 9.35 15.54 25.71
CA GLY A 13 8.40 14.53 26.21
C GLY A 13 7.06 14.47 25.45
N PRO A 14 6.44 15.60 25.03
CA PRO A 14 5.23 15.55 24.21
C PRO A 14 5.43 14.95 22.79
N ALA A 15 6.60 15.09 22.18
CA ALA A 15 6.87 14.52 20.85
C ALA A 15 7.00 12.98 20.90
N ILE A 16 7.62 12.45 21.96
CA ILE A 16 7.71 10.99 22.18
C ILE A 16 6.32 10.43 22.45
N PHE A 17 5.52 11.10 23.29
CA PHE A 17 4.14 10.69 23.56
C PHE A 17 3.28 10.69 22.29
N ALA A 18 3.38 11.74 21.46
CA ALA A 18 2.66 11.83 20.19
C ALA A 18 3.06 10.71 19.21
N ALA A 19 4.34 10.35 19.14
CA ALA A 19 4.81 9.26 18.29
C ALA A 19 4.23 7.90 18.71
N TYR A 20 4.19 7.60 20.02
CA TYR A 20 3.51 6.41 20.55
C TYR A 20 2.02 6.42 20.25
N ALA A 21 1.32 7.54 20.48
CA ALA A 21 -0.10 7.66 20.20
C ALA A 21 -0.41 7.41 18.70
N MET A 22 0.39 7.98 17.79
CA MET A 22 0.25 7.76 16.35
C MET A 22 0.52 6.31 15.96
N ALA A 23 1.53 5.66 16.53
CA ALA A 23 1.85 4.27 16.24
C ALA A 23 0.75 3.31 16.73
N PHE A 24 0.16 3.56 17.90
CA PHE A 24 -0.99 2.81 18.39
C PHE A 24 -2.25 3.04 17.55
N LEU A 25 -2.46 4.28 17.10
CA LEU A 25 -3.58 4.61 16.20
C LEU A 25 -3.41 3.89 14.86
N GLU A 26 -2.21 3.91 14.27
CA GLU A 26 -1.91 3.19 13.03
C GLU A 26 -2.12 1.68 13.20
N LEU A 27 -1.62 1.08 14.29
CA LEU A 27 -1.87 -0.32 14.60
C LEU A 27 -3.37 -0.62 14.78
N GLY A 28 -4.10 0.28 15.42
CA GLY A 28 -5.54 0.22 15.59
C GLY A 28 -6.30 0.22 14.26
N THR A 29 -5.81 0.92 13.24
CA THR A 29 -6.42 0.91 11.89
C THR A 29 -6.21 -0.41 11.15
N PHE A 30 -5.17 -1.19 11.45
CA PHE A 30 -4.94 -2.47 10.78
C PHE A 30 -5.97 -3.54 11.17
N ILE A 31 -6.45 -3.52 12.42
CA ILE A 31 -7.45 -4.48 12.93
C ILE A 31 -8.73 -4.51 12.09
N PRO A 32 -9.39 -3.37 11.79
CA PRO A 32 -10.56 -3.36 10.91
C PRO A 32 -10.19 -3.46 9.42
N THR A 33 -8.98 -3.05 9.01
CA THR A 33 -8.61 -3.04 7.58
C THR A 33 -8.50 -4.47 7.01
N ILE A 34 -7.93 -5.41 7.77
CA ILE A 34 -7.81 -6.82 7.33
C ILE A 34 -9.17 -7.46 7.00
N PRO A 35 -10.19 -7.46 7.88
CA PRO A 35 -11.49 -8.04 7.58
C PRO A 35 -12.23 -7.27 6.48
N ILE A 36 -12.06 -5.94 6.39
CA ILE A 36 -12.63 -5.14 5.29
C ILE A 36 -12.04 -5.60 3.95
N VAL A 37 -10.72 -5.73 3.84
CA VAL A 37 -10.06 -6.19 2.62
C VAL A 37 -10.48 -7.62 2.25
N ALA A 38 -10.59 -8.51 3.24
CA ALA A 38 -11.06 -9.88 3.02
C ALA A 38 -12.53 -9.92 2.57
N PHE A 39 -13.38 -9.06 3.13
CA PHE A 39 -14.77 -8.91 2.73
C PHE A 39 -14.89 -8.38 1.29
N CYS A 40 -14.13 -7.34 0.96
CA CYS A 40 -14.04 -6.81 -0.41
C CYS A 40 -13.55 -7.88 -1.41
N ALA A 41 -12.52 -8.65 -1.07
CA ALA A 41 -12.04 -9.75 -1.90
C ALA A 41 -13.13 -10.81 -2.12
N SER A 42 -13.88 -11.15 -1.08
CA SER A 42 -14.97 -12.13 -1.13
C SER A 42 -16.11 -11.65 -2.04
N ILE A 43 -16.48 -10.37 -1.98
CA ILE A 43 -17.47 -9.77 -2.88
C ILE A 43 -16.97 -9.84 -4.32
N VAL A 44 -15.76 -9.34 -4.59
CA VAL A 44 -15.18 -9.31 -5.95
C VAL A 44 -15.12 -10.71 -6.57
N TYR A 45 -14.77 -11.71 -5.76
CA TYR A 45 -14.74 -13.11 -6.22
C TYR A 45 -16.14 -13.63 -6.57
N LYS A 46 -17.13 -13.40 -5.70
CA LYS A 46 -18.51 -13.89 -5.87
C LYS A 46 -19.33 -13.14 -6.93
N THR A 47 -19.02 -11.88 -7.22
CA THR A 47 -19.80 -11.08 -8.17
C THR A 47 -19.62 -11.60 -9.60
N SER A 48 -20.60 -12.32 -10.14
CA SER A 48 -20.60 -12.80 -11.54
C SER A 48 -20.68 -11.66 -12.58
N ILE A 49 -21.28 -10.53 -12.20
CA ILE A 49 -21.55 -9.38 -13.07
C ILE A 49 -20.25 -8.64 -13.47
N LEU A 50 -19.17 -8.81 -12.70
CA LEU A 50 -17.95 -8.06 -12.92
C LEU A 50 -17.07 -8.72 -13.99
N HIS A 51 -16.69 -7.95 -15.01
CA HIS A 51 -15.79 -8.42 -16.08
C HIS A 51 -14.47 -8.98 -15.51
N ARG A 52 -13.95 -10.02 -16.16
CA ARG A 52 -12.74 -10.74 -15.71
C ARG A 52 -11.52 -9.83 -15.53
N ASN A 53 -11.35 -8.82 -16.39
CA ASN A 53 -10.25 -7.86 -16.30
C ASN A 53 -10.38 -6.97 -15.07
N LEU A 54 -11.58 -6.42 -14.84
CA LEU A 54 -11.88 -5.57 -13.69
C LEU A 54 -11.71 -6.34 -12.37
N LYS A 55 -12.13 -7.62 -12.33
CA LYS A 55 -11.84 -8.51 -11.20
C LYS A 55 -10.34 -8.65 -10.95
N GLY A 56 -9.54 -8.84 -12.00
CA GLY A 56 -8.09 -8.92 -11.91
C GLY A 56 -7.45 -7.67 -11.32
N ILE A 57 -7.88 -6.48 -11.78
CA ILE A 57 -7.36 -5.19 -11.27
C ILE A 57 -7.73 -5.00 -9.81
N LEU A 58 -8.98 -5.28 -9.44
CA LEU A 58 -9.43 -5.17 -8.05
C LEU A 58 -8.72 -6.16 -7.13
N LEU A 59 -8.52 -7.40 -7.55
CA LEU A 59 -7.75 -8.38 -6.79
C LEU A 59 -6.28 -7.98 -6.65
N ALA A 60 -5.68 -7.44 -7.71
CA ALA A 60 -4.32 -6.90 -7.66
C ALA A 60 -4.24 -5.74 -6.66
N GLN A 61 -5.18 -4.80 -6.69
CA GLN A 61 -5.22 -3.68 -5.75
C GLN A 61 -5.39 -4.15 -4.29
N LEU A 62 -6.26 -5.12 -4.03
CA LEU A 62 -6.40 -5.73 -2.70
C LEU A 62 -5.11 -6.43 -2.26
N PHE A 63 -4.42 -7.10 -3.19
CA PHE A 63 -3.13 -7.72 -2.92
C PHE A 63 -2.05 -6.67 -2.59
N GLY A 64 -1.99 -5.56 -3.32
CA GLY A 64 -1.08 -4.45 -3.03
C GLY A 64 -1.33 -3.81 -1.66
N ILE A 65 -2.58 -3.68 -1.25
CA ILE A 65 -2.94 -3.21 0.11
C ILE A 65 -2.42 -4.20 1.16
N MET A 66 -2.59 -5.51 0.96
CA MET A 66 -2.07 -6.53 1.88
C MET A 66 -0.53 -6.53 1.94
N MET A 67 0.15 -6.40 0.80
CA MET A 67 1.61 -6.28 0.75
C MET A 67 2.14 -5.04 1.50
N ASN A 68 1.37 -3.96 1.57
CA ASN A 68 1.74 -2.78 2.36
C ASN A 68 1.45 -2.98 3.86
N LEU A 69 0.31 -3.60 4.19
CA LEU A 69 -0.16 -3.74 5.57
C LEU A 69 0.74 -4.66 6.39
N TRP A 70 1.11 -5.82 5.84
CA TRP A 70 1.83 -6.86 6.58
C TRP A 70 3.21 -6.41 7.09
N PRO A 71 4.10 -5.85 6.25
CA PRO A 71 5.42 -5.39 6.70
C PRO A 71 5.32 -4.26 7.72
N ARG A 72 4.38 -3.32 7.53
CA ARG A 72 4.16 -2.20 8.45
C ARG A 72 3.61 -2.65 9.80
N ALA A 73 2.63 -3.54 9.81
CA ALA A 73 2.07 -4.10 11.04
C ALA A 73 3.15 -4.83 11.85
N PHE A 74 3.94 -5.69 11.17
CA PHE A 74 5.04 -6.41 11.81
C PHE A 74 6.10 -5.46 12.38
N MET A 75 6.46 -4.42 11.63
CA MET A 75 7.42 -3.40 12.06
C MET A 75 6.93 -2.62 13.29
N LEU A 76 5.68 -2.15 13.29
CA LEU A 76 5.14 -1.41 14.44
C LEU A 76 5.03 -2.31 15.68
N ILE A 77 4.64 -3.58 15.52
CA ILE A 77 4.60 -4.55 16.62
C ILE A 77 6.01 -4.76 17.20
N THR A 78 7.02 -4.96 16.35
CA THR A 78 8.41 -5.16 16.81
C THR A 78 8.99 -3.90 17.48
N GLN A 79 8.73 -2.71 16.94
CA GLN A 79 9.19 -1.45 17.52
C GLN A 79 8.55 -1.15 18.89
N ILE A 80 7.24 -1.40 19.03
CA ILE A 80 6.48 -1.13 20.26
C ILE A 80 6.78 -2.18 21.33
N PHE A 81 6.66 -3.47 21.00
CA PHE A 81 6.66 -4.55 21.99
C PHE A 81 8.03 -5.18 22.23
N VAL A 82 8.88 -5.27 21.20
CA VAL A 82 10.18 -5.97 21.30
C VAL A 82 11.31 -4.98 21.60
N ALA A 83 11.47 -3.96 20.76
CA ALA A 83 12.57 -3.01 20.88
C ALA A 83 12.32 -1.91 21.93
N LYS A 84 11.05 -1.66 22.29
CA LYS A 84 10.61 -0.52 23.13
C LYS A 84 11.20 0.82 22.65
N ASN A 85 11.47 0.94 21.35
CA ASN A 85 12.07 2.11 20.74
C ASN A 85 11.36 2.38 19.41
N ILE A 86 10.53 3.42 19.41
CA ILE A 86 9.74 3.82 18.26
C ILE A 86 10.57 4.51 17.17
N PHE A 87 11.73 5.04 17.52
CA PHE A 87 12.63 5.72 16.59
C PHE A 87 13.62 4.77 15.93
N LEU A 88 13.53 3.46 16.19
CA LEU A 88 14.35 2.47 15.52
C LEU A 88 14.00 2.51 14.02
N LEU A 89 14.94 2.97 13.19
CA LEU A 89 14.70 3.03 11.75
C LEU A 89 14.29 1.66 11.21
N PRO A 90 13.27 1.61 10.34
CA PRO A 90 12.92 0.37 9.70
C PRO A 90 14.07 -0.15 8.85
N PRO A 91 14.26 -1.48 8.78
CA PRO A 91 15.15 -2.06 7.79
C PRO A 91 14.82 -1.54 6.39
N ASN A 92 15.84 -1.20 5.61
CA ASN A 92 15.69 -0.62 4.26
C ASN A 92 14.76 -1.43 3.36
N PHE A 93 14.74 -2.76 3.53
CA PHE A 93 13.83 -3.65 2.81
C PHE A 93 12.34 -3.39 3.13
N ILE A 94 11.99 -3.10 4.38
CA ILE A 94 10.59 -2.82 4.78
C ILE A 94 10.14 -1.48 4.19
N SER A 95 11.00 -0.45 4.26
CA SER A 95 10.71 0.87 3.68
C SER A 95 10.57 0.79 2.15
N GLY A 96 11.46 0.02 1.50
CA GLY A 96 11.37 -0.27 0.07
C GLY A 96 10.08 -1.02 -0.30
N ALA A 97 9.71 -2.06 0.46
CA ALA A 97 8.50 -2.83 0.24
C ALA A 97 7.22 -1.99 0.40
N SER A 98 7.15 -1.12 1.42
CA SER A 98 6.01 -0.20 1.59
C SER A 98 5.90 0.79 0.44
N THR A 99 7.03 1.37 0.01
CA THR A 99 7.05 2.33 -1.11
C THR A 99 6.66 1.66 -2.42
N ALA A 100 7.15 0.44 -2.66
CA ALA A 100 6.78 -0.39 -3.79
C ALA A 100 5.28 -0.71 -3.76
N ALA A 101 4.72 -1.11 -2.62
CA ALA A 101 3.29 -1.43 -2.51
C ALA A 101 2.39 -0.19 -2.72
N LEU A 102 2.80 0.98 -2.22
CA LEU A 102 2.08 2.25 -2.46
C LEU A 102 2.08 2.62 -3.95
N THR A 103 3.25 2.54 -4.60
CA THR A 103 3.37 2.81 -6.03
C THR A 103 2.51 1.85 -6.83
N PHE A 104 2.42 0.59 -6.39
CA PHE A 104 1.68 -0.46 -7.10
C PHE A 104 0.18 -0.18 -7.02
N ASN A 105 -0.30 0.15 -5.84
CA ASN A 105 -1.70 0.54 -5.61
C ASN A 105 -2.09 1.79 -6.41
N ASN A 106 -1.22 2.79 -6.49
CA ASN A 106 -1.47 3.99 -7.29
C ASN A 106 -1.57 3.65 -8.79
N MET A 107 -0.66 2.81 -9.30
CA MET A 107 -0.71 2.36 -10.69
C MET A 107 -1.96 1.52 -10.98
N ALA A 108 -2.30 0.58 -10.10
CA ALA A 108 -3.53 -0.21 -10.23
C ALA A 108 -4.79 0.69 -10.25
N GLY A 109 -4.81 1.75 -9.44
CA GLY A 109 -5.88 2.75 -9.45
C GLY A 109 -6.00 3.49 -10.78
N HIS A 110 -4.87 3.92 -11.36
CA HIS A 110 -4.87 4.55 -12.69
C HIS A 110 -5.33 3.59 -13.79
N VAL A 111 -4.88 2.33 -13.75
CA VAL A 111 -5.31 1.31 -14.71
C VAL A 111 -6.81 1.08 -14.62
N LEU A 112 -7.38 1.06 -13.42
CA LEU A 112 -8.83 0.94 -13.21
C LEU A 112 -9.59 2.11 -13.85
N ILE A 113 -9.11 3.33 -13.67
CA ILE A 113 -9.72 4.54 -14.27
C ILE A 113 -9.66 4.45 -15.80
N VAL A 114 -8.51 4.09 -16.36
CA VAL A 114 -8.33 3.95 -17.81
C VAL A 114 -9.24 2.86 -18.38
N GLU A 115 -9.30 1.68 -17.74
CA GLU A 115 -10.19 0.58 -18.13
C GLU A 115 -11.66 1.04 -18.14
N ARG A 116 -12.08 1.81 -17.12
CA ARG A 116 -13.44 2.38 -17.07
C ARG A 116 -13.70 3.40 -18.17
N ILE A 117 -12.77 4.32 -18.43
CA ILE A 117 -12.92 5.31 -19.51
C ILE A 117 -13.05 4.59 -20.85
N TYR A 118 -12.20 3.59 -21.10
CA TYR A 118 -12.23 2.83 -22.34
C TYR A 118 -13.53 2.05 -22.53
N ALA A 119 -14.02 1.41 -21.46
CA ALA A 119 -15.30 0.71 -21.47
C ALA A 119 -16.48 1.67 -21.72
N THR A 120 -16.42 2.91 -21.24
CA THR A 120 -17.50 3.90 -21.45
C THR A 120 -17.47 4.56 -22.83
N VAL A 121 -16.28 4.83 -23.38
CA VAL A 121 -16.13 5.60 -24.63
C VAL A 121 -16.16 4.68 -25.86
N TYR A 122 -15.65 3.44 -25.75
CA TYR A 122 -15.46 2.54 -26.88
C TYR A 122 -16.15 1.19 -26.67
N VAL A 123 -17.43 1.21 -26.27
CA VAL A 123 -18.23 0.00 -25.98
C VAL A 123 -18.12 -1.05 -27.09
N ASP A 124 -18.29 -0.65 -28.36
CA ASP A 124 -18.31 -1.57 -29.51
C ASP A 124 -16.94 -2.20 -29.83
N THR A 125 -15.86 -1.48 -29.53
CA THR A 125 -14.49 -1.93 -29.84
C THR A 125 -13.84 -2.65 -28.65
N TYR A 126 -14.35 -2.38 -27.45
CA TYR A 126 -13.83 -2.91 -26.19
C TYR A 126 -13.91 -4.43 -26.12
N GLU A 127 -15.03 -5.04 -26.55
CA GLU A 127 -15.17 -6.51 -26.52
C GLU A 127 -14.15 -7.23 -27.41
N ARG A 128 -13.72 -6.59 -28.52
CA ARG A 128 -12.81 -7.18 -29.50
C ARG A 128 -11.33 -7.15 -29.08
N TYR A 129 -10.89 -6.12 -28.34
CA TYR A 129 -9.47 -5.94 -27.96
C TYR A 129 -9.17 -6.18 -26.47
N ARG A 130 -10.17 -6.67 -25.73
CA ARG A 130 -10.19 -6.87 -24.27
C ARG A 130 -8.95 -7.54 -23.67
N SER A 131 -8.31 -8.49 -24.35
CA SER A 131 -7.17 -9.24 -23.78
C SER A 131 -5.82 -8.57 -23.99
N TRP A 132 -5.65 -7.80 -25.06
CA TRP A 132 -4.33 -7.29 -25.45
C TRP A 132 -4.00 -5.97 -24.74
N ALA A 133 -5.00 -5.09 -24.60
CA ALA A 133 -4.87 -3.86 -23.82
C ALA A 133 -4.52 -4.15 -22.35
N PHE A 134 -5.11 -5.21 -21.77
CA PHE A 134 -4.84 -5.65 -20.41
C PHE A 134 -3.38 -6.10 -20.22
N THR A 135 -2.86 -6.93 -21.14
CA THR A 135 -1.46 -7.39 -21.09
C THR A 135 -0.48 -6.25 -21.33
N ALA A 136 -0.79 -5.31 -22.23
CA ALA A 136 0.05 -4.15 -22.50
C ALA A 136 0.12 -3.19 -21.30
N LEU A 137 -1.02 -2.92 -20.64
CA LEU A 137 -1.07 -2.15 -19.40
C LEU A 137 -0.27 -2.82 -18.28
N TRP A 138 -0.43 -4.14 -18.10
CA TRP A 138 0.34 -4.90 -17.11
C TRP A 138 1.85 -4.90 -17.39
N LEU A 139 2.26 -5.10 -18.64
CA LEU A 139 3.66 -5.04 -19.04
C LEU A 139 4.29 -3.67 -18.74
N SER A 140 3.57 -2.58 -19.00
CA SER A 140 4.07 -1.22 -18.71
C SER A 140 4.36 -1.00 -17.21
N ILE A 141 3.56 -1.61 -16.34
CA ILE A 141 3.74 -1.55 -14.88
C ILE A 141 4.94 -2.42 -14.48
N THR A 142 5.01 -3.66 -14.95
CA THR A 142 6.10 -4.59 -14.63
C THR A 142 7.47 -4.06 -15.10
N VAL A 143 7.53 -3.46 -16.29
CA VAL A 143 8.76 -2.84 -16.82
C VAL A 143 9.21 -1.66 -15.95
N LYS A 144 8.28 -0.83 -15.48
CA LYS A 144 8.62 0.28 -14.57
C LYS A 144 9.14 -0.20 -13.22
N TYR A 145 8.63 -1.31 -12.70
CA TYR A 145 9.13 -1.93 -11.47
C TYR A 145 10.52 -2.53 -11.64
N TYR A 146 10.80 -3.18 -12.78
CA TYR A 146 12.09 -3.80 -13.04
C TYR A 146 13.21 -2.78 -13.27
N PHE A 147 12.89 -1.61 -13.81
CA PHE A 147 13.86 -0.53 -14.06
C PHE A 147 14.07 0.45 -12.89
N SER A 148 13.28 0.34 -11.81
CA SER A 148 13.38 1.21 -10.64
C SER A 148 14.16 0.59 -9.46
N PHE A 149 14.79 -0.56 -9.69
CA PHE A 149 15.69 -1.27 -8.79
C PHE A 149 17.09 -1.31 -9.41
#